data_AF-A0A6N7AIT2-F1
#
_entry.id   AF-A0A6N7AIT2-F1
#
_cell.length_a   1.000
_cell.length_b   1.000
_cell.length_c   1.000
_cell.angle_alpha   90.00
_cell.angle_beta   90.00
_cell.angle_gamma   90.00
#
_symmetry.space_group_name_H-M   'P 1'
#
loop_
_entity.id
_entity.type
_entity.pdbx_description
1 polymer ?
#
loop_
_entity_poly.entity_id
_entity_poly.type
_entity_poly.pdbx_seq_one_letter_code
_entity_poly.pdbx_strand_id
1 'polypeptide(L)'
;MTSRDLEAIIAKLERVDLSRFIRRQSTVHLLGNASKAEVAFQEFYISIADLQKVVAPKLDFATNRWLFQYLTTVLDRAVLRALTKMKLLVMPSAISLNLNVTSCRHPSFNAFLETLAEGQDVVVEMELVDAFAHLNDFLTIQAALHERGYKLLLDRLTPITFQLIDPTLFDAYYMKINWSPDLTDAVVPKDGETPQAFIARIGAEKFILARCDSEAAVKWGIAIGIRWFQGRFVDAMLAAVTMAGCLDSAACTLQQCTLRRGVIVGPHRDQCTNHRLLDTFPQIRSPGRG
;
A
#
# COMPACT_ATOMS: atom_id res chain seq x y z
N MET A 1 16.60 -0.14 20.42
CA MET A 1 17.60 -0.33 19.34
C MET A 1 18.73 0.68 19.53
N THR A 2 19.99 0.24 19.45
CA THR A 2 21.20 1.07 19.51
C THR A 2 21.83 1.26 18.11
N SER A 3 22.81 2.15 17.95
CA SER A 3 23.55 2.30 16.68
C SER A 3 24.23 1.01 16.24
N ARG A 4 24.79 0.26 17.20
CA ARG A 4 25.47 -1.02 16.93
C ARG A 4 24.49 -2.10 16.45
N ASP A 5 23.28 -2.08 17.01
CA ASP A 5 22.20 -2.97 16.54
C ASP A 5 21.81 -2.64 15.09
N LEU A 6 21.72 -1.35 14.76
CA LEU A 6 21.35 -0.89 13.42
C LEU A 6 22.41 -1.28 12.37
N GLU A 7 23.69 -1.08 12.66
CA GLU A 7 24.79 -1.53 11.78
C GLU A 7 24.74 -3.04 11.56
N ALA A 8 24.52 -3.82 12.62
CA ALA A 8 24.40 -5.26 12.52
C ALA A 8 23.17 -5.69 11.71
N ILE A 9 22.05 -4.98 11.82
CA ILE A 9 20.86 -5.22 11.01
C ILE A 9 21.16 -4.95 9.55
N ILE A 10 21.76 -3.80 9.22
CA ILE A 10 22.05 -3.41 7.83
C ILE A 10 23.00 -4.40 7.17
N ALA A 11 24.08 -4.79 7.87
CA ALA A 11 25.00 -5.81 7.37
C ALA A 11 24.32 -7.17 7.12
N LYS A 12 23.28 -7.52 7.88
CA LYS A 12 22.45 -8.70 7.60
C LYS A 12 21.53 -8.49 6.41
N LEU A 13 20.90 -7.32 6.28
CA LEU A 13 20.02 -6.99 5.15
C LEU A 13 20.76 -7.08 3.82
N GLU A 14 22.04 -6.71 3.77
CA GLU A 14 22.87 -6.85 2.57
C GLU A 14 23.11 -8.31 2.14
N ARG A 15 23.00 -9.25 3.08
CA ARG A 15 23.26 -10.69 2.84
C ARG A 15 21.98 -11.50 2.62
N VAL A 16 20.84 -10.96 3.01
CA VAL A 16 19.55 -11.64 2.91
C VAL A 16 18.90 -11.33 1.56
N ASP A 17 18.35 -12.36 0.92
CA ASP A 17 17.49 -12.15 -0.25
C ASP A 17 16.17 -11.52 0.18
N LEU A 18 16.09 -10.19 0.05
CA LEU A 18 14.95 -9.40 0.50
C LEU A 18 13.68 -9.63 -0.33
N SER A 19 13.80 -10.20 -1.53
CA SER A 19 12.64 -10.50 -2.40
C SER A 19 11.61 -11.41 -1.72
N ARG A 20 12.05 -12.29 -0.82
CA ARG A 20 11.21 -13.23 -0.05
C ARG A 20 10.32 -12.54 0.99
N PHE A 21 10.65 -11.32 1.37
CA PHE A 21 9.88 -10.53 2.34
C PHE A 21 8.97 -9.52 1.66
N ILE A 22 9.09 -9.37 0.34
CA ILE A 22 8.19 -8.51 -0.41
C ILE A 22 6.81 -9.14 -0.42
N ARG A 23 5.85 -8.29 -0.10
CA ARG A 23 4.42 -8.55 -0.18
C ARG A 23 3.82 -7.58 -1.17
N ARG A 24 2.63 -7.93 -1.63
CA ARG A 24 1.80 -7.04 -2.41
C ARG A 24 0.38 -7.02 -1.89
N GLN A 25 -0.24 -5.86 -1.93
CA GLN A 25 -1.64 -5.67 -1.56
C GLN A 25 -2.35 -4.86 -2.63
N SER A 26 -3.61 -5.18 -2.90
CA SER A 26 -4.37 -4.52 -3.96
C SER A 26 -5.22 -3.39 -3.39
N THR A 27 -5.20 -2.24 -4.07
CA THR A 27 -6.22 -1.21 -3.89
C THR A 27 -7.29 -1.43 -4.95
N VAL A 28 -8.54 -1.55 -4.54
CA VAL A 28 -9.67 -1.68 -5.45
C VAL A 28 -10.41 -0.36 -5.62
N HIS A 29 -10.87 -0.10 -6.83
CA HIS A 29 -11.73 1.03 -7.16
C HIS A 29 -13.15 0.52 -7.47
N LEU A 30 -14.15 1.13 -6.85
CA LEU A 30 -15.56 0.81 -7.06
C LEU A 30 -16.12 1.60 -8.24
N LEU A 31 -16.78 0.89 -9.16
CA LEU A 31 -17.34 1.45 -10.39
C LEU A 31 -18.88 1.49 -10.36
N GLY A 32 -19.44 2.50 -11.03
CA GLY A 32 -20.88 2.74 -11.09
C GLY A 32 -21.47 2.94 -9.69
N ASN A 33 -22.64 2.36 -9.43
CA ASN A 33 -23.29 2.40 -8.11
C ASN A 33 -22.69 1.36 -7.14
N ALA A 34 -21.35 1.26 -7.06
CA ALA A 34 -20.63 0.27 -6.26
C ALA A 34 -20.99 -1.20 -6.57
N SER A 35 -21.45 -1.45 -7.80
CA SER A 35 -21.87 -2.79 -8.27
C SER A 35 -20.72 -3.65 -8.80
N LYS A 36 -19.59 -3.01 -9.10
CA LYS A 36 -18.37 -3.63 -9.61
C LYS A 36 -17.17 -3.04 -8.90
N ALA A 37 -16.13 -3.84 -8.70
CA ALA A 37 -14.83 -3.37 -8.25
C ALA A 37 -13.73 -3.95 -9.14
N GLU A 38 -12.69 -3.17 -9.38
CA GLU A 38 -11.50 -3.59 -10.09
C GLU A 38 -10.25 -3.23 -9.30
N VAL A 39 -9.14 -3.93 -9.52
CA VAL A 39 -7.86 -3.56 -8.93
C VAL A 39 -7.34 -2.34 -9.67
N ALA A 40 -7.20 -1.22 -8.96
CA ALA A 40 -6.67 0.02 -9.52
C ALA A 40 -5.13 -0.02 -9.60
N PHE A 41 -4.50 -0.46 -8.51
CA PHE A 41 -3.05 -0.60 -8.41
C PHE A 41 -2.68 -1.64 -7.34
N GLN A 42 -1.42 -2.08 -7.36
CA GLN A 42 -0.86 -2.93 -6.30
C GLN A 42 0.27 -2.23 -5.57
N GLU A 43 0.17 -2.17 -4.26
CA GLU A 43 1.23 -1.72 -3.36
C GLU A 43 2.23 -2.84 -3.13
N PHE A 44 3.52 -2.56 -3.31
CA PHE A 44 4.62 -3.48 -3.02
C PHE A 44 5.41 -2.98 -1.82
N TYR A 45 5.55 -3.84 -0.80
CA TYR A 45 6.17 -3.45 0.47
C TYR A 45 6.91 -4.63 1.09
N ILE A 46 7.84 -4.33 2.01
CA ILE A 46 8.51 -5.37 2.81
C ILE A 46 7.67 -5.64 4.06
N SER A 47 7.34 -6.92 4.30
CA SER A 47 6.79 -7.36 5.58
C SER A 47 7.84 -7.19 6.69
N ILE A 48 7.76 -6.08 7.42
CA ILE A 48 8.64 -5.81 8.57
C ILE A 48 8.56 -6.92 9.61
N ALA A 49 7.35 -7.45 9.86
CA ALA A 49 7.13 -8.53 10.81
C ALA A 49 7.86 -9.82 10.40
N ASP A 50 7.83 -10.20 9.12
CA ASP A 50 8.55 -11.40 8.65
C ASP A 50 10.05 -11.16 8.55
N LEU A 51 10.46 -9.96 8.15
CA LEU A 51 11.86 -9.58 8.10
C LEU A 51 12.49 -9.62 9.50
N GLN A 52 11.83 -9.04 10.50
CA GLN A 52 12.28 -8.98 11.89
C GLN A 52 12.56 -10.37 12.46
N LYS A 53 11.69 -11.36 12.19
CA LYS A 53 11.90 -12.76 12.62
C LYS A 53 13.24 -13.35 12.13
N VAL A 54 13.74 -12.88 10.99
CA VAL A 54 14.97 -13.39 10.38
C VAL A 54 16.19 -12.55 10.77
N VAL A 55 16.11 -11.22 10.64
CA VAL A 55 17.29 -10.35 10.79
C VAL A 55 17.52 -9.91 12.23
N ALA A 56 16.44 -9.77 13.01
CA ALA A 56 16.45 -9.13 14.32
C ALA A 56 15.35 -9.65 15.27
N PRO A 57 15.25 -10.98 15.51
CA PRO A 57 14.11 -11.58 16.22
C PRO A 57 13.97 -11.11 17.68
N LYS A 58 15.04 -10.57 18.27
CA LYS A 58 15.08 -10.10 19.66
C LYS A 58 14.93 -8.58 19.79
N LEU A 59 14.87 -7.84 18.68
CA LEU A 59 14.77 -6.39 18.70
C LEU A 59 13.35 -6.00 18.34
N ASP A 60 12.76 -5.13 19.15
CA ASP A 60 11.53 -4.45 18.78
C ASP A 60 11.85 -3.19 17.98
N PHE A 61 11.52 -3.19 16.69
CA PHE A 61 11.71 -2.04 15.82
C PHE A 61 10.89 -0.82 16.22
N ALA A 62 9.82 -1.00 17.02
CA ALA A 62 9.01 0.11 17.52
C ALA A 62 9.69 0.91 18.65
N THR A 63 10.76 0.39 19.28
CA THR A 63 11.38 1.04 20.44
C THR A 63 12.23 2.27 20.10
N ASN A 64 12.68 2.45 18.85
CA ASN A 64 13.44 3.66 18.46
C ASN A 64 13.03 4.14 17.07
N ARG A 65 12.18 5.16 17.04
CA ARG A 65 11.60 5.75 15.83
C ARG A 65 12.65 6.29 14.86
N TRP A 66 13.69 6.95 15.35
CA TRP A 66 14.73 7.55 14.50
C TRP A 66 15.59 6.49 13.81
N LEU A 67 15.97 5.44 14.54
CA LEU A 67 16.73 4.34 13.94
C LEU A 67 15.86 3.52 12.97
N PHE A 68 14.55 3.43 13.23
CA PHE A 68 13.61 2.83 12.29
C PHE A 68 13.49 3.67 11.00
N GLN A 69 13.50 4.99 11.08
CA GLN A 69 13.49 5.87 9.91
C GLN A 69 14.70 5.65 8.99
N TYR A 70 15.90 5.48 9.56
CA TYR A 70 17.06 5.16 8.72
C TYR A 70 16.94 3.75 8.10
N LEU A 71 16.42 2.79 8.87
CA LEU A 71 16.16 1.45 8.37
C LEU A 71 15.17 1.46 7.19
N THR A 72 14.10 2.27 7.23
CA THR A 72 13.14 2.33 6.12
C THR A 72 13.81 2.83 4.83
N THR A 73 14.71 3.81 4.88
CA THR A 73 15.46 4.25 3.68
C THR A 73 16.35 3.12 3.09
N VAL A 74 16.90 2.24 3.92
CA VAL A 74 17.62 1.04 3.45
C VAL A 74 16.65 0.05 2.79
N LEU A 75 15.49 -0.16 3.40
CA LEU A 75 14.46 -1.08 2.90
C LEU A 75 13.82 -0.60 1.59
N ASP A 76 13.57 0.70 1.43
CA ASP A 76 13.07 1.29 0.18
C ASP A 76 13.98 0.94 -1.00
N ARG A 77 15.30 1.12 -0.81
CA ARG A 77 16.30 0.79 -1.84
C ARG A 77 16.29 -0.70 -2.16
N ALA A 78 16.06 -1.54 -1.17
CA ALA A 78 15.94 -2.97 -1.39
C ALA A 78 14.67 -3.34 -2.18
N VAL A 79 13.53 -2.73 -1.86
CA VAL A 79 12.29 -2.88 -2.63
C VAL A 79 12.51 -2.48 -4.07
N LEU A 80 13.01 -1.27 -4.32
CA LEU A 80 13.27 -0.75 -5.67
C LEU A 80 14.15 -1.71 -6.49
N ARG A 81 15.26 -2.19 -5.90
CA ARG A 81 16.17 -3.14 -6.56
C ARG A 81 15.57 -4.53 -6.79
N ALA A 82 14.65 -4.96 -5.94
CA ALA A 82 13.98 -6.23 -6.11
C ALA A 82 12.88 -6.14 -7.18
N LEU A 83 12.21 -5.00 -7.29
CA LEU A 83 11.19 -4.75 -8.30
C LEU A 83 11.77 -4.74 -9.72
N THR A 84 13.00 -4.26 -9.93
CA THR A 84 13.66 -4.37 -11.24
C THR A 84 13.90 -5.80 -11.70
N LYS A 85 13.85 -6.77 -10.77
CA LYS A 85 14.01 -8.21 -11.04
C LYS A 85 12.71 -8.99 -10.87
N MET A 86 11.60 -8.31 -10.57
CA MET A 86 10.33 -8.94 -10.29
C MET A 86 9.81 -9.66 -11.54
N LYS A 87 9.36 -10.90 -11.35
CA LYS A 87 8.79 -11.73 -12.43
C LYS A 87 7.41 -12.21 -12.03
N LEU A 88 6.42 -11.32 -12.14
CA LEU A 88 5.02 -11.73 -12.14
C LEU A 88 4.63 -12.15 -13.55
N LEU A 89 3.77 -13.15 -13.67
CA LEU A 89 3.25 -13.59 -14.98
C LEU A 89 2.26 -12.58 -15.55
N VAL A 90 1.63 -11.78 -14.69
CA VAL A 90 0.78 -10.66 -15.04
C VAL A 90 1.16 -9.48 -14.15
N MET A 91 1.64 -8.40 -14.77
CA MET A 91 2.03 -7.18 -14.07
C MET A 91 0.83 -6.26 -13.87
N PRO A 92 0.72 -5.54 -12.74
CA PRO A 92 -0.33 -4.55 -12.56
C PRO A 92 -0.13 -3.36 -13.50
N SER A 93 -1.21 -2.74 -13.93
CA SER A 93 -1.18 -1.50 -14.72
C SER A 93 -0.61 -0.31 -13.93
N ALA A 94 -0.68 -0.37 -12.60
CA ALA A 94 -0.15 0.65 -11.72
C ALA A 94 0.51 0.02 -10.48
N ILE A 95 1.71 0.50 -10.15
CA ILE A 95 2.51 0.03 -9.01
C ILE A 95 2.53 1.13 -7.95
N SER A 96 2.22 0.77 -6.70
CA SER A 96 2.34 1.68 -5.56
C SER A 96 3.52 1.31 -4.66
N LEU A 97 4.25 2.31 -4.17
CA LEU A 97 5.42 2.14 -3.31
C LEU A 97 5.41 3.15 -2.16
N ASN A 98 5.54 2.65 -0.94
CA ASN A 98 5.91 3.51 0.18
C ASN A 98 7.38 3.89 0.06
N LEU A 99 7.66 5.17 -0.06
CA LEU A 99 9.02 5.67 -0.17
C LEU A 99 9.19 6.87 0.76
N ASN A 100 10.35 6.92 1.42
CA ASN A 100 10.83 8.16 1.99
C ASN A 100 11.14 9.16 0.87
N VAL A 101 10.99 10.46 1.15
CA VAL A 101 11.32 11.57 0.24
C VAL A 101 12.76 11.42 -0.26
N THR A 102 13.70 11.14 0.64
CA THR A 102 15.12 10.97 0.31
C THR A 102 15.39 9.75 -0.58
N SER A 103 14.57 8.68 -0.48
CA SER A 103 14.69 7.48 -1.31
C SER A 103 14.39 7.76 -2.78
N CYS A 104 13.50 8.71 -3.08
CA CYS A 104 13.15 9.09 -4.46
C CYS A 104 14.30 9.80 -5.20
N ARG A 105 15.29 10.34 -4.47
CA ARG A 105 16.50 10.95 -5.06
C ARG A 105 17.59 9.94 -5.36
N HIS A 106 17.47 8.73 -4.82
CA HIS A 106 18.50 7.71 -4.99
C HIS A 106 18.42 7.10 -6.40
N PRO A 107 19.56 6.75 -7.05
CA PRO A 107 19.57 6.18 -8.41
C PRO A 107 18.73 4.93 -8.60
N SER A 108 18.47 4.17 -7.52
CA SER A 108 17.59 3.00 -7.57
C SER A 108 16.14 3.33 -7.95
N PHE A 109 15.68 4.55 -7.68
CA PHE A 109 14.34 4.97 -8.07
C PHE A 109 14.26 5.12 -9.59
N ASN A 110 15.20 5.83 -10.21
CA ASN A 110 15.29 5.94 -11.66
C ASN A 110 15.48 4.57 -12.33
N ALA A 111 16.36 3.73 -11.79
CA ALA A 111 16.54 2.38 -12.30
C ALA A 111 15.26 1.52 -12.22
N PHE A 112 14.39 1.75 -11.23
CA PHE A 112 13.07 1.14 -11.19
C PHE A 112 12.15 1.70 -12.27
N LEU A 113 12.07 3.03 -12.42
CA LEU A 113 11.25 3.68 -13.44
C LEU A 113 11.61 3.22 -14.85
N GLU A 114 12.90 2.99 -15.14
CA GLU A 114 13.38 2.47 -16.43
C GLU A 114 12.91 1.04 -16.75
N THR A 115 12.43 0.29 -15.76
CA THR A 115 11.88 -1.07 -15.97
C THR A 115 10.38 -1.10 -16.25
N LEU A 116 9.70 0.03 -16.14
CA LEU A 116 8.26 0.11 -16.34
C LEU A 116 7.91 -0.11 -17.81
N ALA A 117 6.82 -0.84 -18.03
CA ALA A 117 6.24 -0.95 -19.36
C ALA A 117 5.61 0.38 -19.79
N GLU A 118 5.46 0.58 -21.10
CA GLU A 118 4.73 1.74 -21.62
C GLU A 118 3.30 1.79 -21.06
N GLY A 119 2.90 2.97 -20.56
CA GLY A 119 1.59 3.18 -19.94
C GLY A 119 1.44 2.59 -18.53
N GLN A 120 2.47 1.97 -17.96
CA GLN A 120 2.45 1.52 -16.58
C GLN A 120 2.64 2.71 -15.63
N ASP A 121 1.70 2.87 -14.72
CA ASP A 121 1.64 4.01 -13.82
C ASP A 121 2.33 3.72 -12.47
N VAL A 122 2.71 4.79 -11.77
CA VAL A 122 3.35 4.70 -10.45
C VAL A 122 2.63 5.60 -9.46
N VAL A 123 2.33 5.06 -8.29
CA VAL A 123 1.87 5.79 -7.12
C VAL A 123 3.01 5.79 -6.09
N VAL A 124 3.52 6.96 -5.74
CA VAL A 124 4.51 7.11 -4.67
C VAL A 124 3.78 7.52 -3.41
N GLU A 125 3.81 6.67 -2.39
CA GLU A 125 3.20 6.93 -1.09
C GLU A 125 4.24 7.50 -0.13
N MET A 126 3.97 8.69 0.39
CA MET A 126 4.85 9.38 1.33
C MET A 126 4.10 9.70 2.62
N GLU A 127 4.76 9.49 3.76
CA GLU A 127 4.23 9.95 5.02
C GLU A 127 4.32 11.47 5.13
N LEU A 128 3.25 12.09 5.63
CA LEU A 128 3.18 13.53 5.82
C LEU A 128 4.36 14.06 6.68
N VAL A 129 4.74 13.32 7.72
CA VAL A 129 5.86 13.70 8.61
C VAL A 129 7.20 13.76 7.86
N ASP A 130 7.44 12.84 6.94
CA ASP A 130 8.66 12.79 6.14
C ASP A 130 8.66 13.91 5.07
N ALA A 131 7.50 14.17 4.47
CA ALA A 131 7.31 15.33 3.58
C ALA A 131 7.65 16.65 4.28
N PHE A 132 7.20 16.84 5.53
CA PHE A 132 7.56 18.03 6.32
C PHE A 132 9.05 18.09 6.67
N ALA A 133 9.64 16.97 7.07
CA ALA A 133 11.06 16.92 7.42
C ALA A 133 11.98 17.28 6.24
N HIS A 134 11.52 17.04 5.01
CA HIS A 134 12.28 17.22 3.78
C HIS A 134 11.54 18.08 2.74
N LEU A 135 10.90 19.18 3.18
CA LEU A 135 9.96 19.95 2.36
C LEU A 135 10.49 20.39 0.98
N ASN A 136 11.72 20.90 0.90
CA ASN A 136 12.29 21.35 -0.38
C ASN A 136 12.47 20.18 -1.37
N ASP A 137 12.95 19.04 -0.86
CA ASP A 137 13.11 17.84 -1.67
C ASP A 137 11.75 17.28 -2.08
N PHE A 138 10.79 17.28 -1.15
CA PHE A 138 9.41 16.87 -1.40
C PHE A 138 8.79 17.66 -2.56
N LEU A 139 8.85 18.99 -2.55
CA LEU A 139 8.30 19.83 -3.63
C LEU A 139 8.97 19.53 -4.98
N THR A 140 10.29 19.31 -4.97
CA THR A 140 11.03 18.93 -6.18
C THR A 140 10.57 17.58 -6.72
N ILE A 141 10.40 16.58 -5.84
CA ILE A 141 9.97 15.24 -6.22
C ILE A 141 8.52 15.25 -6.69
N GLN A 142 7.63 15.97 -6.00
CA GLN A 142 6.23 16.14 -6.39
C GLN A 142 6.13 16.68 -7.81
N ALA A 143 6.81 17.79 -8.13
CA ALA A 143 6.84 18.35 -9.48
C ALA A 143 7.36 17.32 -10.51
N ALA A 144 8.44 16.62 -10.17
CA ALA A 144 9.04 15.60 -11.04
C ALA A 144 8.15 14.35 -11.27
N LEU A 145 7.29 14.00 -10.31
CA LEU A 145 6.28 12.95 -10.47
C LEU A 145 5.14 13.43 -11.37
N HIS A 146 4.63 14.64 -11.13
CA HIS A 146 3.57 15.25 -11.93
C HIS A 146 3.96 15.42 -13.40
N GLU A 147 5.18 15.90 -13.69
CA GLU A 147 5.71 16.03 -15.06
C GLU A 147 5.73 14.70 -15.82
N ARG A 148 5.88 13.58 -15.11
CA ARG A 148 5.88 12.22 -15.68
C ARG A 148 4.50 11.56 -15.69
N GLY A 149 3.47 12.24 -15.16
CA GLY A 149 2.12 11.69 -15.01
C GLY A 149 1.96 10.67 -13.86
N TYR A 150 2.98 10.51 -13.02
CA TYR A 150 2.93 9.66 -11.83
C TYR A 150 2.20 10.38 -10.69
N LYS A 151 1.66 9.58 -9.77
CA LYS A 151 0.78 10.05 -8.70
C LYS A 151 1.52 10.08 -7.38
N LEU A 152 1.36 11.18 -6.65
CA LEU A 152 1.73 11.26 -5.25
C LEU A 152 0.53 10.87 -4.38
N LEU A 153 0.79 10.08 -3.34
CA LEU A 153 -0.18 9.72 -2.30
C LEU A 153 0.35 10.14 -0.94
N LEU A 154 -0.47 10.80 -0.12
CA LEU A 154 -0.17 11.04 1.29
C LEU A 154 -0.67 9.87 2.14
N ASP A 155 0.26 9.17 2.79
CA ASP A 155 0.00 7.96 3.57
C ASP A 155 -0.23 8.24 5.06
N ARG A 156 -0.91 7.28 5.72
CA ARG A 156 -1.21 7.19 7.16
C ARG A 156 -1.89 8.41 7.75
N LEU A 157 -2.77 9.04 6.98
CA LEU A 157 -3.61 10.10 7.50
C LEU A 157 -4.58 9.52 8.52
N THR A 158 -4.80 10.29 9.59
CA THR A 158 -5.70 9.96 10.69
C THR A 158 -6.69 11.11 10.90
N PRO A 159 -7.81 10.89 11.60
CA PRO A 159 -8.71 11.98 11.98
C PRO A 159 -8.00 13.18 12.62
N ILE A 160 -6.98 12.91 13.43
CA ILE A 160 -6.18 13.94 14.11
C ILE A 160 -5.39 14.78 13.09
N THR A 161 -4.88 14.15 12.02
CA THR A 161 -4.11 14.85 10.98
C THR A 161 -4.91 15.99 10.36
N PHE A 162 -6.21 15.80 10.16
CA PHE A 162 -7.13 16.77 9.55
C PHE A 162 -7.42 17.98 10.42
N GLN A 163 -7.26 17.84 11.73
CA GLN A 163 -7.45 18.94 12.68
C GLN A 163 -6.22 19.84 12.77
N LEU A 164 -5.05 19.30 12.41
CA LEU A 164 -3.77 19.97 12.58
C LEU A 164 -3.26 20.61 11.29
N ILE A 165 -3.52 20.00 10.14
CA ILE A 165 -2.89 20.35 8.86
C ILE A 165 -3.92 20.18 7.74
N ASP A 166 -3.94 21.11 6.79
CA ASP A 166 -4.66 20.93 5.54
C ASP A 166 -3.79 20.16 4.53
N PRO A 167 -4.04 18.86 4.29
CA PRO A 167 -3.22 18.04 3.41
C PRO A 167 -3.34 18.45 1.94
N THR A 168 -4.33 19.26 1.55
CA THR A 168 -4.43 19.75 0.16
C THR A 168 -3.27 20.66 -0.22
N LEU A 169 -2.55 21.23 0.76
CA LEU A 169 -1.35 22.04 0.53
C LEU A 169 -0.19 21.26 -0.09
N PHE A 170 -0.26 19.92 -0.04
CA PHE A 170 0.75 19.02 -0.59
C PHE A 170 0.43 18.57 -2.02
N ASP A 171 -0.68 19.05 -2.60
CA ASP A 171 -1.15 18.73 -3.96
C ASP A 171 -0.99 17.25 -4.34
N ALA A 172 -1.32 16.36 -3.39
CA ALA A 172 -1.26 14.92 -3.62
C ALA A 172 -2.50 14.46 -4.38
N TYR A 173 -2.30 13.50 -5.29
CA TYR A 173 -3.38 12.90 -6.07
C TYR A 173 -4.32 12.09 -5.16
N TYR A 174 -3.74 11.34 -4.22
CA TYR A 174 -4.49 10.54 -3.26
C TYR A 174 -4.14 10.88 -1.81
N MET A 175 -5.10 10.66 -0.94
CA MET A 175 -4.99 10.75 0.52
C MET A 175 -5.44 9.43 1.13
N LYS A 176 -4.54 8.69 1.76
CA LYS A 176 -4.83 7.37 2.34
C LYS A 176 -5.13 7.50 3.83
N ILE A 177 -6.32 7.08 4.23
CA ILE A 177 -6.80 7.11 5.62
C ILE A 177 -6.95 5.68 6.13
N ASN A 178 -6.42 5.40 7.31
CA ASN A 178 -6.67 4.13 7.97
C ASN A 178 -8.06 4.10 8.58
N TRP A 179 -8.85 3.08 8.26
CA TRP A 179 -10.11 2.81 8.96
C TRP A 179 -9.88 2.62 10.46
N SER A 180 -10.67 3.32 11.27
CA SER A 180 -10.80 3.12 12.71
C SER A 180 -12.23 3.48 13.14
N PRO A 181 -12.72 2.96 14.29
CA PRO A 181 -13.98 3.39 14.87
C PRO A 181 -14.06 4.91 15.11
N ASP A 182 -12.93 5.57 15.39
CA ASP A 182 -12.90 7.03 15.59
C ASP A 182 -13.33 7.83 14.35
N LEU A 183 -13.31 7.23 13.16
CA LEU A 183 -13.87 7.87 11.95
C LEU A 183 -15.40 7.89 11.95
N THR A 184 -16.05 6.97 12.67
CA THR A 184 -17.51 6.94 12.81
C THR A 184 -18.00 7.82 13.94
N ASP A 185 -17.16 7.99 14.96
CA ASP A 185 -17.55 8.69 16.17
C ASP A 185 -17.69 10.18 15.87
N ALA A 186 -18.94 10.63 15.93
CA ALA A 186 -19.37 12.02 15.81
C ALA A 186 -18.96 12.86 17.03
N VAL A 187 -17.81 12.57 17.65
CA VAL A 187 -17.20 13.51 18.58
C VAL A 187 -16.67 14.64 17.73
N VAL A 188 -17.59 15.57 17.42
CA VAL A 188 -17.28 16.89 16.89
C VAL A 188 -16.24 17.45 17.85
N PRO A 189 -14.97 17.65 17.41
CA PRO A 189 -14.02 18.38 18.22
C PRO A 189 -14.67 19.72 18.55
N LYS A 190 -14.61 20.18 19.81
CA LYS A 190 -15.31 21.41 20.25
C LYS A 190 -15.13 22.60 19.29
N ASP A 191 -14.02 22.62 18.55
CA ASP A 191 -13.63 23.67 17.60
C ASP A 191 -13.24 23.13 16.20
N GLY A 192 -13.65 21.90 15.80
CA GLY A 192 -13.17 21.23 14.59
C GLY A 192 -14.23 20.61 13.69
N GLU A 193 -13.86 20.37 12.42
CA GLU A 193 -14.67 19.67 11.42
C GLU A 193 -14.67 18.15 11.69
N THR A 194 -15.79 17.47 11.43
CA THR A 194 -15.85 15.99 11.54
C THR A 194 -15.06 15.34 10.40
N PRO A 195 -14.56 14.09 10.56
CA PRO A 195 -13.86 13.39 9.47
C PRO A 195 -14.69 13.30 8.19
N GLN A 196 -16.00 13.09 8.30
CA GLN A 196 -16.92 12.99 7.16
C GLN A 196 -17.07 14.34 6.44
N ALA A 197 -17.21 15.43 7.20
CA ALA A 197 -17.30 16.77 6.62
C ALA A 197 -15.98 17.15 5.93
N PHE A 198 -14.85 16.83 6.56
CA PHE A 198 -13.52 17.03 5.98
C PHE A 198 -13.32 16.27 4.66
N ILE A 199 -13.70 14.99 4.62
CA ILE A 199 -13.65 14.17 3.41
C ILE A 199 -14.55 14.76 2.33
N ALA A 200 -15.78 15.16 2.69
CA ALA A 200 -16.72 15.77 1.75
C ALA A 200 -16.21 17.10 1.19
N ARG A 201 -15.57 17.93 2.02
CA ARG A 201 -15.00 19.23 1.64
C ARG A 201 -13.86 19.09 0.63
N ILE A 202 -12.99 18.11 0.83
CA ILE A 202 -11.84 17.85 -0.08
C ILE A 202 -12.26 17.11 -1.34
N GLY A 203 -13.30 16.28 -1.25
CA GLY A 203 -13.76 15.38 -2.30
C GLY A 203 -13.41 13.93 -1.97
N ALA A 204 -14.43 13.11 -1.74
CA ALA A 204 -14.28 11.70 -1.39
C ALA A 204 -13.54 10.89 -2.47
N GLU A 205 -13.48 11.41 -3.69
CA GLU A 205 -12.73 10.88 -4.82
C GLU A 205 -11.21 10.89 -4.64
N LYS A 206 -10.70 11.73 -3.75
CA LYS A 206 -9.25 11.79 -3.46
C LYS A 206 -8.83 10.78 -2.40
N PHE A 207 -9.77 10.13 -1.73
CA PHE A 207 -9.47 9.31 -0.55
C PHE A 207 -9.42 7.83 -0.84
N ILE A 208 -8.42 7.17 -0.25
CA ILE A 208 -8.30 5.72 -0.19
C ILE A 208 -8.52 5.29 1.25
N LEU A 209 -9.54 4.46 1.48
CA LEU A 209 -9.77 3.88 2.80
C LEU A 209 -8.93 2.60 2.94
N ALA A 210 -7.88 2.69 3.74
CA ALA A 210 -6.99 1.60 4.09
C ALA A 210 -7.47 0.86 5.36
N ARG A 211 -6.86 -0.29 5.66
CA ARG A 211 -7.24 -1.18 6.78
C ARG A 211 -8.73 -1.57 6.77
N CYS A 212 -9.31 -1.69 5.58
CA CYS A 212 -10.61 -2.29 5.38
C CYS A 212 -10.53 -3.80 5.64
N ASP A 213 -10.57 -4.17 6.91
CA ASP A 213 -10.45 -5.55 7.39
C ASP A 213 -11.81 -6.18 7.71
N SER A 214 -12.90 -5.44 7.50
CA SER A 214 -14.28 -5.90 7.68
C SER A 214 -15.22 -5.33 6.64
N GLU A 215 -16.37 -5.98 6.46
CA GLU A 215 -17.45 -5.48 5.62
C GLU A 215 -17.98 -4.12 6.11
N ALA A 216 -17.99 -3.90 7.43
CA ALA A 216 -18.43 -2.64 8.03
C ALA A 216 -17.57 -1.46 7.60
N ALA A 217 -16.25 -1.64 7.50
CA ALA A 217 -15.32 -0.61 7.03
C ALA A 217 -15.64 -0.18 5.58
N VAL A 218 -15.84 -1.17 4.70
CA VAL A 218 -16.16 -0.92 3.29
C VAL A 218 -17.53 -0.25 3.15
N LYS A 219 -18.55 -0.75 3.86
CA LYS A 219 -19.90 -0.17 3.87
C LYS A 219 -19.90 1.27 4.34
N TRP A 220 -19.15 1.59 5.39
CA TRP A 220 -19.01 2.97 5.86
C TRP A 220 -18.38 3.87 4.80
N GLY A 221 -17.25 3.45 4.21
CA GLY A 221 -16.58 4.27 3.20
C GLY A 221 -17.47 4.52 1.97
N ILE A 222 -18.23 3.51 1.53
CA ILE A 222 -19.21 3.67 0.45
C ILE A 222 -20.26 4.72 0.81
N ALA A 223 -20.80 4.66 2.04
CA ALA A 223 -21.86 5.55 2.52
C ALA A 223 -21.43 7.02 2.56
N ILE A 224 -20.14 7.30 2.81
CA ILE A 224 -19.60 8.67 2.82
C ILE A 224 -18.98 9.09 1.47
N GLY A 225 -19.10 8.27 0.43
CA GLY A 225 -18.67 8.63 -0.94
C GLY A 225 -17.31 8.10 -1.38
N ILE A 226 -16.53 7.45 -0.51
CA ILE A 226 -15.23 6.88 -0.88
C ILE A 226 -15.43 5.73 -1.89
N ARG A 227 -14.53 5.63 -2.88
CA ARG A 227 -14.55 4.58 -3.92
C ARG A 227 -13.28 3.73 -3.99
N TRP A 228 -12.23 4.05 -3.24
CA TRP A 228 -10.97 3.29 -3.22
C TRP A 228 -10.78 2.62 -1.86
N PHE A 229 -10.52 1.31 -1.89
CA PHE A 229 -10.46 0.50 -0.68
C PHE A 229 -9.24 -0.42 -0.70
N GLN A 230 -8.61 -0.56 0.45
CA GLN A 230 -7.48 -1.45 0.65
C GLN A 230 -7.56 -2.08 2.04
N GLY A 231 -7.33 -3.39 2.14
CA GLY A 231 -7.31 -4.09 3.42
C GLY A 231 -7.55 -5.59 3.30
N ARG A 232 -7.47 -6.31 4.42
CA ARG A 232 -7.54 -7.78 4.42
C ARG A 232 -8.89 -8.31 3.93
N PHE A 233 -9.97 -7.59 4.18
CA PHE A 233 -11.29 -7.97 3.67
C PHE A 233 -11.35 -7.83 2.15
N VAL A 234 -10.76 -6.77 1.60
CA VAL A 234 -10.64 -6.56 0.15
C VAL A 234 -9.81 -7.67 -0.51
N ASP A 235 -8.66 -8.02 0.07
CA ASP A 235 -7.82 -9.10 -0.45
C ASP A 235 -8.53 -10.47 -0.40
N ALA A 236 -9.30 -10.73 0.66
CA ALA A 236 -10.12 -11.93 0.76
C ALA A 236 -11.22 -11.98 -0.31
N MET A 237 -11.87 -10.85 -0.63
CA MET A 237 -12.83 -10.80 -1.73
C MET A 237 -12.17 -11.10 -3.08
N LEU A 238 -11.00 -10.52 -3.36
CA LEU A 238 -10.23 -10.81 -4.58
C LEU A 238 -9.82 -12.28 -4.66
N ALA A 239 -9.38 -12.87 -3.55
CA ALA A 239 -9.05 -14.28 -3.46
C ALA A 239 -10.27 -15.18 -3.69
N ALA A 240 -11.44 -14.81 -3.17
CA ALA A 240 -12.68 -15.55 -3.40
C ALA A 240 -13.07 -15.58 -4.88
N VAL A 241 -12.98 -14.44 -5.59
CA VAL A 241 -13.24 -14.40 -7.04
C VAL A 241 -12.19 -15.20 -7.81
N THR A 242 -10.92 -15.12 -7.38
CA THR A 242 -9.83 -15.92 -7.95
C THR A 242 -10.13 -17.42 -7.82
N MET A 243 -10.55 -17.87 -6.64
CA MET A 243 -10.90 -19.27 -6.40
C MET A 243 -12.12 -19.71 -7.18
N ALA A 244 -13.14 -18.86 -7.31
CA ALA A 244 -14.33 -19.16 -8.12
C ALA A 244 -13.99 -19.42 -9.60
N GLY A 245 -12.93 -18.79 -10.12
CA GLY A 245 -12.40 -19.04 -11.46
C GLY A 245 -11.30 -20.11 -11.53
N CYS A 246 -10.94 -20.77 -10.41
CA CYS A 246 -9.85 -21.74 -10.35
C CYS A 246 -10.39 -23.18 -10.36
N LEU A 247 -9.96 -23.97 -11.36
CA LEU A 247 -10.30 -25.40 -11.47
C LEU A 247 -9.75 -26.23 -10.29
N ASP A 248 -8.63 -25.81 -9.71
CA ASP A 248 -7.96 -26.49 -8.59
C ASP A 248 -8.35 -25.90 -7.22
N SER A 249 -9.42 -25.08 -7.14
CA SER A 249 -9.79 -24.36 -5.92
C SER A 249 -10.06 -25.27 -4.72
N ALA A 250 -10.48 -26.52 -4.94
CA ALA A 250 -10.70 -27.51 -3.88
C ALA A 250 -9.42 -27.84 -3.07
N ALA A 251 -8.22 -27.62 -3.63
CA ALA A 251 -6.94 -27.87 -2.98
C ALA A 251 -6.42 -26.66 -2.16
N CYS A 252 -7.21 -25.59 -2.03
CA CYS A 252 -6.79 -24.33 -1.44
C CYS A 252 -7.91 -23.75 -0.58
N THR A 253 -7.62 -23.38 0.68
CA THR A 253 -8.56 -22.57 1.46
C THR A 253 -8.53 -21.11 0.98
N LEU A 254 -9.56 -20.33 1.33
CA LEU A 254 -9.58 -18.90 1.05
C LEU A 254 -8.36 -18.20 1.63
N GLN A 255 -8.01 -18.50 2.88
CA GLN A 255 -6.84 -17.94 3.56
C GLN A 255 -5.54 -18.28 2.84
N GLN A 256 -5.38 -19.52 2.37
CA GLN A 256 -4.21 -19.94 1.59
C GLN A 256 -4.14 -19.18 0.26
N CYS A 257 -5.27 -18.99 -0.43
CA CYS A 257 -5.32 -18.24 -1.69
C CYS A 257 -4.96 -16.77 -1.46
N THR A 258 -5.53 -16.13 -0.44
CA THR A 258 -5.21 -14.75 -0.05
C THR A 258 -3.71 -14.60 0.24
N LEU A 259 -3.13 -15.50 1.04
CA LEU A 259 -1.70 -15.48 1.34
C LEU A 259 -0.84 -15.64 0.08
N ARG A 260 -1.17 -16.60 -0.78
CA ARG A 260 -0.49 -16.87 -2.06
C ARG A 260 -0.52 -15.68 -3.00
N ARG A 261 -1.67 -15.00 -3.09
CA ARG A 261 -1.80 -13.76 -3.89
C ARG A 261 -0.93 -12.64 -3.34
N GLY A 262 -0.77 -12.54 -2.02
CA GLY A 262 0.01 -11.49 -1.36
C GLY A 262 1.53 -11.66 -1.43
N VAL A 263 2.06 -12.80 -1.88
CA VAL A 263 3.51 -13.05 -2.02
C VAL A 263 3.94 -13.14 -3.49
N ILE A 264 5.20 -12.77 -3.75
CA ILE A 264 5.79 -12.75 -5.10
C ILE A 264 6.64 -13.99 -5.37
N VAL A 265 7.29 -14.52 -4.33
CA VAL A 265 8.14 -15.71 -4.40
C VAL A 265 8.08 -16.49 -3.09
N GLY A 266 8.52 -17.75 -3.13
CA GLY A 266 8.77 -18.56 -1.95
C GLY A 266 7.69 -19.62 -1.70
N PRO A 267 7.85 -20.43 -0.62
CA PRO A 267 7.14 -21.70 -0.48
C PRO A 267 5.63 -21.60 -0.51
N HIS A 268 5.06 -20.52 0.05
CA HIS A 268 3.62 -20.31 0.01
C HIS A 268 3.10 -20.18 -1.41
N ARG A 269 3.82 -19.44 -2.27
CA ARG A 269 3.48 -19.26 -3.68
C ARG A 269 3.68 -20.55 -4.47
N ASP A 270 4.82 -21.20 -4.27
CA ASP A 270 5.24 -22.39 -5.03
C ASP A 270 4.31 -23.60 -4.82
N GLN A 271 3.51 -23.59 -3.75
CA GLN A 271 2.46 -24.58 -3.51
C GLN A 271 1.21 -24.39 -4.40
N CYS A 272 1.12 -23.31 -5.18
CA CYS A 272 0.03 -23.08 -6.11
C CYS A 272 0.42 -23.53 -7.51
N THR A 273 -0.36 -24.42 -8.11
CA THR A 273 -0.17 -24.87 -9.50
C THR A 273 -0.49 -23.78 -10.53
N ASN A 274 -1.26 -22.75 -10.15
CA ASN A 274 -1.76 -21.72 -11.05
C ASN A 274 -1.22 -20.32 -10.71
N HIS A 275 0.09 -20.13 -10.87
CA HIS A 275 0.76 -18.84 -10.62
C HIS A 275 0.17 -17.68 -11.45
N ARG A 276 -0.28 -17.95 -12.68
CA ARG A 276 -0.87 -16.92 -13.55
C ARG A 276 -2.12 -16.36 -12.90
N LEU A 277 -3.00 -17.22 -12.38
CA LEU A 277 -4.24 -16.80 -11.74
C LEU A 277 -3.99 -15.98 -10.46
N LEU A 278 -2.94 -16.29 -9.69
CA LEU A 278 -2.52 -15.48 -8.54
C LEU A 278 -2.15 -14.04 -8.92
N ASP A 279 -1.64 -13.84 -10.14
CA ASP A 279 -1.18 -12.55 -10.64
C ASP A 279 -2.28 -11.77 -11.38
N THR A 280 -3.41 -12.40 -11.71
CA THR A 280 -4.53 -11.72 -12.37
C THR A 280 -5.28 -10.77 -11.44
N PHE A 281 -5.96 -9.82 -12.08
CA PHE A 281 -6.79 -8.77 -11.46
C PHE A 281 -8.27 -9.04 -11.73
N PRO A 282 -8.90 -9.97 -10.99
CA PRO A 282 -10.30 -10.29 -11.22
C PRO A 282 -11.20 -9.09 -10.88
N GLN A 283 -12.26 -8.90 -11.68
CA GLN A 283 -13.32 -7.96 -11.34
C GLN A 283 -14.27 -8.57 -10.32
N ILE A 284 -14.51 -7.87 -9.22
CA ILE A 284 -15.56 -8.22 -8.26
C ILE A 284 -16.88 -7.67 -8.80
N ARG A 285 -17.94 -8.48 -8.75
CA ARG A 285 -19.30 -8.05 -9.10
C ARG A 285 -20.24 -8.35 -7.94
N SER A 286 -21.10 -7.41 -7.59
CA SER A 286 -22.21 -7.71 -6.69
C SER A 286 -23.10 -8.77 -7.35
N PRO A 287 -23.58 -9.78 -6.60
CA PRO A 287 -24.65 -10.64 -7.09
C PRO A 287 -25.80 -9.73 -7.52
N GLY A 288 -26.27 -9.88 -8.76
CA GLY A 288 -27.44 -9.15 -9.22
C GLY A 288 -28.58 -9.41 -8.22
N ARG A 289 -29.25 -8.35 -7.76
CA ARG A 289 -30.54 -8.54 -7.07
C ARG A 289 -31.48 -9.12 -8.12
N GLY A 290 -31.65 -10.44 -8.08
CA GLY A 290 -32.74 -11.13 -8.77
C GLY A 290 -34.08 -10.76 -8.16
#